data_AF-A0A934BBY8-F1
#
_entry.id   AF-A0A934BBY8-F1
#
_cell.length_a   1.000
_cell.length_b   1.000
_cell.length_c   1.000
_cell.angle_alpha   90.00
_cell.angle_beta   90.00
_cell.angle_gamma   90.00
#
_symmetry.space_group_name_H-M   'P 1'
#
loop_
_entity.id
_entity.type
_entity.pdbx_description
1 polymer ?
#
loop_
_entity_poly.entity_id
_entity_poly.type
_entity_poly.pdbx_seq_one_letter_code
_entity_poly.pdbx_strand_id
1 'polypeptide(L)' 'MRGGTSARIIAGRPYKTVDELDKVKGIGTKKLKKFRPYFVVR' A
#
# COMPACT_ATOMS: atom_id res chain seq x y z
N MET A 1 -0.16 8.19 19.00
CA MET A 1 0.46 6.93 18.52
C MET A 1 1.02 7.15 17.11
N ARG A 2 2.33 6.95 16.86
CA ARG A 2 2.86 6.94 15.49
C ARG A 2 2.59 5.56 14.88
N GLY A 3 1.44 5.41 14.22
CA GLY A 3 1.09 4.16 13.54
C GLY A 3 2.12 3.78 12.46
N GLY A 4 2.42 2.48 12.33
CA GLY A 4 3.30 1.96 11.29
C GLY A 4 2.68 2.01 9.89
N THR A 5 3.40 1.50 8.89
CA THR A 5 2.91 1.48 7.49
C THR A 5 1.59 0.70 7.36
N SER A 6 1.43 -0.40 8.09
CA SER A 6 0.19 -1.20 8.12
C SER A 6 -1.03 -0.38 8.57
N ALA A 7 -0.90 0.41 9.65
CA ALA A 7 -1.98 1.26 10.14
C ALA A 7 -2.41 2.31 9.10
N ARG A 8 -1.46 2.87 8.36
CA ARG A 8 -1.75 3.82 7.27
C ARG A 8 -2.46 3.17 6.09
N ILE A 9 -2.15 1.92 5.77
CA ILE A 9 -2.86 1.16 4.73
C ILE A 9 -4.33 0.98 5.14
N ILE A 10 -4.60 0.62 6.40
CA ILE A 10 -5.97 0.41 6.88
C ILE A 10 -6.74 1.73 6.85
N ALA A 11 -6.14 2.81 7.35
CA ALA A 11 -6.76 4.14 7.40
C ALA A 11 -7.01 4.76 6.01
N GLY A 12 -6.24 4.37 5.00
CA GLY A 12 -6.36 4.88 3.63
C GLY A 12 -7.31 4.09 2.73
N ARG A 13 -8.02 3.09 3.25
CA ARG A 13 -9.03 2.34 2.49
C ARG A 13 -10.26 3.22 2.19
N PRO A 14 -11.00 2.95 1.09
CA PRO A 14 -10.78 1.90 0.10
C PRO A 14 -9.71 2.25 -0.95
N TYR A 15 -9.08 1.23 -1.53
CA TYR A 15 -8.20 1.36 -2.70
C TYR A 15 -8.88 0.77 -3.93
N LYS A 16 -8.85 1.49 -5.05
CA LYS A 16 -9.41 1.04 -6.32
C LYS A 16 -8.43 0.17 -7.09
N THR A 17 -7.13 0.44 -6.96
CA THR A 17 -6.07 -0.30 -7.63
C THR A 17 -4.89 -0.52 -6.71
N VAL A 18 -4.06 -1.52 -7.03
CA VAL A 18 -2.83 -1.81 -6.28
C VAL A 18 -1.83 -0.64 -6.35
N ASP A 19 -1.85 0.16 -7.42
CA ASP A 19 -0.97 1.32 -7.60
C ASP A 19 -1.21 2.42 -6.56
N GLU A 20 -2.42 2.54 -6.02
CA GLU A 20 -2.73 3.56 -5.03
C GLU A 20 -1.96 3.36 -3.70
N LEU A 21 -1.47 2.15 -3.44
CA LEU A 21 -0.62 1.86 -2.28
C LEU A 21 0.71 2.63 -2.32
N ASP A 22 1.16 3.11 -3.49
CA ASP A 22 2.37 3.93 -3.60
C ASP A 22 2.25 5.24 -2.81
N LYS A 23 1.04 5.79 -2.71
CA LYS A 23 0.74 7.03 -1.96
C LYS A 23 0.86 6.84 -0.45
N VAL A 24 0.91 5.60 0.04
CA VAL A 24 1.07 5.33 1.48
C VAL A 24 2.51 5.62 1.90
N LYS A 25 2.67 6.62 2.76
CA LYS A 25 3.97 7.00 3.34
C LYS A 25 4.70 5.76 3.89
N GLY A 26 5.88 5.48 3.33
CA GLY A 26 6.74 4.35 3.72
C GLY A 26 6.72 3.13 2.78
N ILE A 27 5.81 3.10 1.80
CA ILE A 27 5.82 2.13 0.70
C ILE A 27 6.71 2.66 -0.42
N GLY A 28 6.25 3.65 -1.20
CA GLY A 28 6.97 4.16 -2.35
C GLY A 28 7.08 3.14 -3.50
N THR A 29 7.31 3.63 -4.71
CA THR A 29 7.17 2.83 -5.95
C THR A 29 8.13 1.65 -5.96
N LYS A 30 9.34 1.85 -5.41
CA LYS A 30 10.37 0.80 -5.32
C LYS A 30 9.94 -0.37 -4.45
N LYS A 31 9.29 -0.13 -3.30
CA LYS A 31 8.82 -1.25 -2.47
C LYS A 31 7.57 -1.85 -3.07
N LEU A 32 6.64 -1.03 -3.57
CA LEU A 32 5.43 -1.53 -4.22
C LEU A 32 5.76 -2.52 -5.33
N LYS A 33 6.70 -2.20 -6.22
CA LYS A 33 7.16 -3.12 -7.28
C LYS A 33 7.65 -4.47 -6.77
N LYS A 34 8.32 -4.53 -5.60
CA LYS A 34 8.84 -5.79 -5.06
C LYS A 34 7.76 -6.77 -4.63
N PHE A 35 6.65 -6.26 -4.10
CA PHE A 35 5.57 -7.10 -3.58
C PHE A 35 4.30 -7.05 -4.43
N ARG A 36 4.28 -6.23 -5.49
CA ARG A 36 3.19 -6.18 -6.47
C ARG A 36 2.78 -7.55 -7.02
N PRO A 37 3.71 -8.48 -7.34
CA PRO A 37 3.35 -9.80 -7.84
C PRO A 37 2.53 -10.66 -6.87
N TYR A 38 2.47 -10.31 -5.58
CA TYR A 38 1.74 -11.07 -4.57
C TYR A 38 0.28 -10.60 -4.38
N PHE A 39 -0.15 -9.54 -5.05
CA PHE A 39 -1.56 -9.14 -5.01
C PHE A 39 -2.35 -9.82 -6.11
N VAL A 40 -3.48 -10.40 -5.73
CA VAL A 40 -4.48 -10.90 -6.66
C VAL A 40 -5.68 -9.97 -6.56
N VAL A 41 -6.02 -9.29 -7.65
CA VAL A 41 -7.25 -8.51 -7.77
C VAL A 41 -8.27 -9.40 -8.47
N ARG A 42 -9.41 -9.64 -7.83
CA ARG A 42 -10.54 -10.40 -8.37
C ARG A 42 -11.75 -9.50 -8.48
#